data_AF-A0A1B8ZK27-F1
#
_entry.id   AF-A0A1B8ZK27-F1
#
_cell.length_a   1.000
_cell.length_b   1.000
_cell.length_c   1.000
_cell.angle_alpha   90.00
_cell.angle_beta   90.00
_cell.angle_gamma   90.00
#
_symmetry.space_group_name_H-M   'P 1'
#
loop_
_entity.id
_entity.type
_entity.pdbx_description
1 polymer ?
#
loop_
_entity_poly.entity_id
_entity_poly.type
_entity_poly.pdbx_seq_one_letter_code
_entity_poly.pdbx_strand_id
1 'polypeptide(L)'
;MKTILFLMMIVLGATTIIAQEKSEKSPNIYINAITADQNYYDKAILNYKILNHVISRFGTIDQVLPKEKPLLSLLLKNKMDSISVKSYKDSINKEILKREFCIKNGVPTMKLFDVDGKDNIRDEQIRKLRQVGVEKCFFQFPLMVKDLTSGFQFRHYVFDQDNTAAIKAFGINSTLGAKAKYIIIDYLQYTDNNCPGLPKIRHAIGIRAEITFYNFSSKSNINISSLPAIAADAQINNKHVNISIKTIGITGLGAKFNIPNNTSFNVDTYADYQKIIDFIRTFKGDTPDNINRNTNLNGNLIKHDSTILFKPQLIPVMDEYRVTDVITDDNSLDFIQSFEKKLKKVERKMIRSSKKSDSMLYAYYGQEKEFIEKQYKEYLENRRTLNTVQHHNDTEQYSLILKLLYPTTIDSAQIKTLSEELQQIPLLDQIERDAYIALLNKDIQIAKNKFEDLEKMSPKYKSAYEISKYLDSLPSNLKNQDWDKIYQDVTKDYLWKAPNDIKQEFKERVSSRNKSTLQTINNIPQKQIIKQDPKKSKYKSTTKR
;
A
#
# COMPACT_ATOMS: atom_id res chain seq x y z
N MET A 1 -22.46 71.55 -12.53
CA MET A 1 -22.12 70.42 -11.62
C MET A 1 -22.92 69.14 -11.88
N LYS A 2 -24.23 69.19 -12.20
CA LYS A 2 -25.03 67.97 -12.46
C LYS A 2 -24.61 67.17 -13.71
N THR A 3 -24.03 67.82 -14.72
CA THR A 3 -23.60 67.18 -15.98
C THR A 3 -22.30 66.38 -15.85
N ILE A 4 -21.42 66.75 -14.90
CA ILE A 4 -20.15 66.04 -14.66
C ILE A 4 -20.39 64.75 -13.87
N LEU A 5 -21.41 64.72 -13.00
CA LEU A 5 -21.80 63.51 -12.27
C LEU A 5 -22.43 62.45 -13.19
N PHE A 6 -23.13 62.87 -14.25
CA PHE A 6 -23.76 61.94 -15.20
C PHE A 6 -22.73 61.28 -16.14
N LEU A 7 -21.65 61.99 -16.51
CA LEU A 7 -20.57 61.42 -17.32
C LEU A 7 -19.70 60.44 -16.52
N MET A 8 -19.51 60.65 -15.22
CA MET A 8 -18.76 59.71 -14.37
C MET A 8 -19.52 58.39 -14.11
N MET A 9 -20.86 58.43 -14.07
CA MET A 9 -21.68 57.21 -13.95
C MET A 9 -21.65 56.33 -15.21
N ILE A 10 -21.51 56.92 -16.40
CA ILE A 10 -21.43 56.16 -17.66
C ILE A 10 -20.06 55.49 -17.83
N VAL A 11 -18.99 56.09 -17.30
CA VAL A 11 -17.63 55.50 -17.34
C VAL A 11 -17.45 54.39 -16.29
N LEU A 12 -18.23 54.40 -15.20
CA LEU A 12 -18.21 53.34 -14.17
C LEU A 12 -19.21 52.20 -14.41
N GLY A 13 -20.13 52.33 -15.38
CA GLY A 13 -21.15 51.32 -15.69
C GLY A 13 -20.78 50.28 -16.75
N ALA A 14 -19.58 50.36 -17.35
CA ALA A 14 -19.19 49.52 -18.49
C ALA A 14 -18.38 48.26 -18.13
N THR A 15 -18.18 47.94 -16.85
CA THR A 15 -17.36 46.80 -16.43
C THR A 15 -18.10 45.88 -15.46
N THR A 16 -19.07 45.11 -15.95
CA THR A 16 -19.37 43.74 -15.49
C THR A 16 -20.53 43.16 -16.31
N ILE A 17 -20.26 42.82 -17.57
CA ILE A 17 -21.03 41.75 -18.23
C ILE A 17 -20.24 40.48 -17.93
N ILE A 18 -20.60 39.81 -16.83
CA ILE A 18 -20.16 38.44 -16.56
C ILE A 18 -20.94 37.57 -17.54
N ALA A 19 -20.31 37.26 -18.67
CA ALA A 19 -20.75 36.18 -19.53
C ALA A 19 -20.64 34.88 -18.73
N GLN A 20 -21.78 34.33 -18.31
CA GLN A 20 -21.87 32.93 -17.90
C GLN A 20 -21.60 32.07 -19.15
N GLU A 21 -20.33 31.72 -19.37
CA GLU A 21 -19.99 30.59 -20.23
C GLU A 21 -20.58 29.33 -19.59
N LYS A 22 -21.60 28.77 -20.25
CA LYS A 22 -22.02 27.38 -20.01
C LYS A 22 -20.78 26.50 -20.21
N SER A 23 -20.27 25.96 -19.11
CA SER A 23 -19.29 24.88 -19.10
C SER A 23 -19.86 23.69 -19.88
N GLU A 24 -19.51 23.59 -21.16
CA GLU A 24 -19.66 22.36 -21.93
C GLU A 24 -18.75 21.31 -21.29
N LYS A 25 -19.36 20.26 -20.74
CA LYS A 25 -18.67 19.10 -20.18
C LYS A 25 -17.80 18.49 -21.28
N SER A 26 -16.48 18.61 -21.14
CA SER A 26 -15.52 17.99 -22.03
C SER A 26 -15.61 16.45 -21.95
N PRO A 27 -15.40 15.75 -23.08
CA PRO A 27 -15.49 14.30 -23.14
C PRO A 27 -14.26 13.64 -22.49
N ASN A 28 -14.52 12.60 -21.69
CA ASN A 28 -13.58 11.69 -21.02
C ASN A 28 -12.15 11.65 -21.58
N ILE A 29 -11.22 12.28 -20.84
CA ILE A 29 -9.77 12.23 -21.01
C ILE A 29 -9.25 11.34 -19.87
N TYR A 30 -8.89 10.09 -20.16
CA TYR A 30 -8.48 9.11 -19.15
C TYR A 30 -7.30 8.21 -19.55
N ILE A 31 -6.92 8.13 -20.83
CA ILE A 31 -6.08 7.01 -21.32
C ILE A 31 -4.57 7.25 -21.09
N ASN A 32 -4.09 8.51 -21.13
CA ASN A 32 -2.66 8.81 -20.97
C ASN A 32 -2.23 8.99 -19.51
N ALA A 33 -3.06 9.58 -18.65
CA ALA A 33 -2.79 9.68 -17.21
C ALA A 33 -2.62 8.30 -16.56
N ILE A 34 -3.44 7.32 -16.97
CA ILE A 34 -3.34 5.93 -16.47
C ILE A 34 -1.98 5.30 -16.83
N THR A 35 -1.45 5.56 -18.03
CA THR A 35 -0.17 4.97 -18.47
C THR A 35 1.03 5.63 -17.80
N ALA A 36 1.01 6.95 -17.63
CA ALA A 36 2.03 7.68 -16.88
C ALA A 36 2.06 7.24 -15.40
N ASP A 37 0.88 7.08 -14.79
CA ASP A 37 0.75 6.53 -13.44
C ASP A 37 1.23 5.07 -13.35
N GLN A 38 0.98 4.25 -14.37
CA GLN A 38 1.44 2.86 -14.39
C GLN A 38 2.97 2.77 -14.30
N ASN A 39 3.68 3.47 -15.19
CA ASN A 39 5.15 3.52 -15.20
C ASN A 39 5.71 4.07 -13.88
N TYR A 40 5.02 5.06 -13.31
CA TYR A 40 5.31 5.64 -12.02
C TYR A 40 5.31 4.58 -10.89
N TYR A 41 4.24 3.78 -10.81
CA TYR A 41 4.05 2.85 -9.69
C TYR A 41 4.97 1.65 -9.88
N ASP A 42 5.19 1.22 -11.12
CA ASP A 42 6.17 0.20 -11.47
C ASP A 42 7.59 0.63 -11.05
N LYS A 43 7.98 1.88 -11.27
CA LYS A 43 9.27 2.44 -10.79
C LYS A 43 9.36 2.41 -9.27
N ALA A 44 8.31 2.81 -8.55
CA ALA A 44 8.30 2.80 -7.09
C ALA A 44 8.43 1.37 -6.52
N ILE A 45 7.75 0.39 -7.13
CA ILE A 45 7.89 -1.04 -6.79
C ILE A 45 9.32 -1.52 -7.03
N LEU A 46 9.89 -1.22 -8.21
CA LEU A 46 11.24 -1.63 -8.57
C LEU A 46 12.26 -1.07 -7.58
N ASN A 47 12.16 0.21 -7.25
CA ASN A 47 13.00 0.89 -6.28
C ASN A 47 12.93 0.22 -4.90
N TYR A 48 11.71 -0.06 -4.42
CA TYR A 48 11.51 -0.76 -3.16
C TYR A 48 12.15 -2.15 -3.14
N LYS A 49 12.02 -2.92 -4.23
CA LYS A 49 12.63 -4.25 -4.36
C LYS A 49 14.16 -4.19 -4.36
N ILE A 50 14.74 -3.25 -5.09
CA ILE A 50 16.19 -3.01 -5.12
C ILE A 50 16.68 -2.71 -3.70
N LEU A 51 16.02 -1.78 -3.01
CA LEU A 51 16.39 -1.39 -1.66
C LEU A 51 16.28 -2.53 -0.67
N ASN A 52 15.19 -3.30 -0.72
CA ASN A 52 15.02 -4.46 0.14
C ASN A 52 16.15 -5.48 -0.06
N HIS A 53 16.54 -5.74 -1.31
CA HIS A 53 17.65 -6.63 -1.60
C HIS A 53 19.00 -6.06 -1.12
N VAL A 54 19.29 -4.80 -1.47
CA VAL A 54 20.53 -4.11 -1.08
C VAL A 54 20.70 -4.10 0.42
N ILE A 55 19.66 -3.71 1.17
CA ILE A 55 19.70 -3.66 2.64
C ILE A 55 19.88 -5.07 3.22
N SER A 56 19.16 -6.08 2.71
CA SER A 56 19.28 -7.45 3.22
C SER A 56 20.67 -8.07 3.02
N ARG A 57 21.36 -7.73 1.93
CA ARG A 57 22.62 -8.35 1.52
C ARG A 57 23.85 -7.56 1.95
N PHE A 58 23.78 -6.23 1.86
CA PHE A 58 24.91 -5.33 2.11
C PHE A 58 24.76 -4.50 3.38
N GLY A 59 23.57 -4.51 4.00
CA GLY A 59 23.30 -3.81 5.24
C GLY A 59 23.85 -4.53 6.44
N THR A 60 24.69 -3.83 7.19
CA THR A 60 25.04 -4.18 8.57
C THR A 60 24.52 -3.10 9.50
N ILE A 61 23.86 -3.51 10.58
CA ILE A 61 23.46 -2.59 11.63
C ILE A 61 24.54 -2.67 12.70
N ASP A 62 25.33 -1.61 12.80
CA ASP A 62 26.22 -1.45 13.94
C ASP A 62 25.36 -1.06 15.14
N GLN A 63 24.98 -2.08 15.92
CA GLN A 63 24.39 -1.87 17.23
C GLN A 63 25.49 -1.52 18.21
N VAL A 64 25.45 -0.30 18.71
CA VAL A 64 26.17 0.02 19.92
C VAL A 64 25.36 -0.54 21.08
N LEU A 65 25.98 -1.39 21.91
CA LEU A 65 25.43 -1.80 23.20
C LEU A 65 24.75 -0.60 23.89
N PRO A 66 23.51 -0.75 24.40
CA PRO A 66 22.79 0.37 24.99
C PRO A 66 23.65 1.05 26.05
N LYS A 67 23.60 2.38 26.07
CA LYS A 67 24.25 3.24 27.08
C LYS A 67 23.74 2.96 28.50
N GLU A 68 22.75 2.09 28.65
CA GLU A 68 22.25 1.61 29.93
C GLU A 68 23.21 0.60 30.56
N LYS A 69 23.69 1.03 31.71
CA LYS A 69 24.83 0.56 32.49
C LYS A 69 24.79 -0.86 33.09
N PRO A 70 23.74 -1.72 33.10
CA PRO A 70 23.86 -2.98 33.84
C PRO A 70 24.83 -3.97 33.17
N LEU A 71 24.70 -4.23 31.87
CA LEU A 71 25.44 -5.33 31.24
C LEU A 71 26.93 -5.00 31.02
N LEU A 72 27.24 -3.75 30.63
CA LEU A 72 28.61 -3.30 30.46
C LEU A 72 29.32 -3.17 31.82
N SER A 73 28.62 -2.73 32.88
CA SER A 73 29.20 -2.73 34.23
C SER A 73 29.38 -4.13 34.78
N LEU A 74 28.47 -5.08 34.52
CA LEU A 74 28.63 -6.50 34.87
C LEU A 74 29.82 -7.15 34.14
N LEU A 75 29.98 -6.90 32.84
CA LEU A 75 31.10 -7.42 32.05
C LEU A 75 32.44 -6.79 32.47
N LEU A 76 32.46 -5.50 32.81
CA LEU A 76 33.65 -4.82 33.32
C LEU A 76 33.98 -5.24 34.75
N LYS A 77 32.99 -5.47 35.61
CA LYS A 77 33.17 -5.92 37.00
C LYS A 77 33.71 -7.35 37.05
N ASN A 78 33.15 -8.26 36.25
CA ASN A 78 33.61 -9.65 36.16
C ASN A 78 35.01 -9.81 35.53
N LYS A 79 35.48 -8.83 34.74
CA LYS A 79 36.87 -8.80 34.22
C LYS A 79 37.83 -7.97 35.07
N MET A 80 37.34 -7.07 35.93
CA MET A 80 38.19 -6.29 36.85
C MET A 80 38.60 -7.06 38.10
N ASP A 81 37.85 -8.09 38.50
CA ASP A 81 38.20 -8.92 39.66
C ASP A 81 39.38 -9.88 39.41
N SER A 82 39.90 -9.99 38.18
CA SER A 82 40.97 -10.93 37.81
C SER A 82 42.29 -10.29 37.34
N ILE A 83 42.39 -8.95 37.24
CA ILE A 83 43.60 -8.27 36.74
C ILE A 83 43.91 -7.06 37.63
N SER A 84 45.13 -7.01 38.18
CA SER A 84 45.58 -5.93 39.05
C SER A 84 45.52 -4.57 38.35
N VAL A 85 44.63 -3.71 38.85
CA VAL A 85 44.13 -2.47 38.24
C VAL A 85 45.20 -1.37 38.01
N LYS A 86 46.46 -1.61 38.39
CA LYS A 86 47.48 -0.55 38.42
C LYS A 86 48.32 -0.41 37.13
N SER A 87 48.32 -1.39 36.22
CA SER A 87 49.17 -1.37 35.01
C SER A 87 48.41 -1.16 33.69
N TYR A 88 47.08 -1.25 33.69
CA TYR A 88 46.27 -1.28 32.46
C TYR A 88 45.57 0.06 32.14
N LYS A 89 45.52 0.98 33.11
CA LYS A 89 44.87 2.28 32.96
C LYS A 89 45.67 3.29 32.13
N ASP A 90 46.99 3.11 32.04
CA ASP A 90 47.87 4.09 31.41
C ASP A 90 48.27 3.71 29.97
N SER A 91 48.00 2.49 29.52
CA SER A 91 48.46 1.94 28.24
C SER A 91 47.38 1.77 27.17
N ILE A 92 46.08 1.83 27.53
CA ILE A 92 45.01 1.92 26.52
C ILE A 92 44.72 3.38 26.22
N ASN A 93 45.43 3.85 25.21
CA ASN A 93 45.25 5.14 24.55
C ASN A 93 43.76 5.52 24.43
N LYS A 94 43.38 6.58 25.15
CA LYS A 94 42.11 7.31 25.00
C LYS A 94 41.82 7.69 23.53
N GLU A 95 42.84 7.74 22.67
CA GLU A 95 42.72 7.96 21.23
C GLU A 95 42.31 6.71 20.42
N ILE A 96 42.74 5.50 20.79
CA ILE A 96 42.35 4.26 20.07
C ILE A 96 40.87 3.97 20.34
N LEU A 97 40.42 4.13 21.59
CA LEU A 97 39.00 4.06 21.94
C LEU A 97 38.15 5.17 21.30
N LYS A 98 38.74 6.34 20.99
CA LYS A 98 38.03 7.43 20.27
C LYS A 98 38.01 7.23 18.76
N ARG A 99 39.01 6.57 18.17
CA ARG A 99 39.11 6.33 16.71
C ARG A 99 38.38 5.06 16.26
N GLU A 100 38.28 4.03 17.10
CA GLU A 100 37.50 2.81 16.79
C GLU A 100 36.02 2.92 17.18
N PHE A 101 35.66 3.88 18.03
CA PHE A 101 34.28 4.18 18.37
C PHE A 101 33.93 5.62 18.05
N CYS A 102 33.86 5.93 16.75
CA CYS A 102 33.12 7.11 16.26
C CYS A 102 31.60 6.92 16.47
N ILE A 103 31.19 6.71 17.71
CA ILE A 103 29.79 6.62 18.12
C ILE A 103 29.41 7.99 18.66
N LYS A 104 28.92 8.85 17.77
CA LYS A 104 28.06 9.95 18.22
C LYS A 104 26.74 9.34 18.68
N ASN A 105 26.58 9.22 20.00
CA ASN A 105 25.29 9.09 20.72
C ASN A 105 24.57 7.73 20.81
N GLY A 106 25.18 6.59 20.43
CA GLY A 106 24.59 5.26 20.70
C GLY A 106 23.34 4.95 19.88
N VAL A 107 23.20 5.60 18.74
CA VAL A 107 22.08 5.40 17.81
C VAL A 107 22.47 4.32 16.79
N PRO A 108 21.61 3.32 16.53
CA PRO A 108 21.88 2.28 15.54
C PRO A 108 22.14 2.91 14.18
N THR A 109 23.24 2.51 13.55
CA THR A 109 23.63 3.02 12.23
C THR A 109 23.60 1.87 11.23
N MET A 110 22.84 2.03 10.15
CA MET A 110 22.89 1.14 9.00
C MET A 110 24.11 1.53 8.17
N LYS A 111 24.97 0.55 7.88
CA LYS A 111 26.09 0.67 6.97
C LYS A 111 25.78 -0.14 5.71
N LEU A 112 25.81 0.51 4.56
CA LEU A 112 25.67 -0.14 3.26
C LEU A 112 27.00 -0.09 2.52
N PHE A 113 27.37 -1.24 1.94
CA PHE A 113 28.61 -1.41 1.19
C PHE A 113 29.87 -1.08 2.01
N ASP A 114 29.82 -1.31 3.33
CA ASP A 114 31.00 -1.31 4.16
C ASP A 114 31.83 -2.57 3.88
N VAL A 115 33.12 -2.38 3.62
CA VAL A 115 34.05 -3.42 3.25
C VAL A 115 35.04 -3.55 4.39
N ASP A 116 34.92 -4.64 5.14
CA ASP A 116 35.86 -4.96 6.21
C ASP A 116 37.07 -5.78 5.68
N GLY A 117 37.18 -5.95 4.35
CA GLY A 117 38.29 -6.64 3.68
C GLY A 117 38.37 -8.15 3.93
N LYS A 118 37.29 -8.77 4.43
CA LYS A 118 37.25 -10.22 4.75
C LYS A 118 36.61 -11.09 3.67
N ASP A 119 35.95 -10.50 2.67
CA ASP A 119 35.20 -11.22 1.63
C ASP A 119 35.55 -10.68 0.24
N ASN A 120 36.51 -11.33 -0.41
CA ASN A 120 37.03 -10.92 -1.72
C ASN A 120 35.94 -10.87 -2.82
N ILE A 121 34.91 -11.72 -2.74
CA ILE A 121 33.82 -11.75 -3.72
C ILE A 121 32.93 -10.52 -3.56
N ARG A 122 32.62 -10.18 -2.30
CA ARG A 122 31.85 -8.98 -1.95
C ARG A 122 32.59 -7.70 -2.36
N ASP A 123 33.91 -7.69 -2.22
CA ASP A 123 34.75 -6.52 -2.54
C ASP A 123 34.76 -6.23 -4.05
N GLU A 124 34.82 -7.25 -4.90
CA GLU A 124 34.73 -7.08 -6.35
C GLU A 124 33.35 -6.55 -6.77
N GLN A 125 32.28 -7.10 -6.20
CA GLN A 125 30.91 -6.63 -6.46
C GLN A 125 30.74 -5.16 -6.05
N ILE A 126 31.21 -4.78 -4.85
CA ILE A 126 31.15 -3.39 -4.37
C ILE A 126 31.97 -2.47 -5.27
N ARG A 127 33.14 -2.90 -5.76
CA ARG A 127 33.93 -2.13 -6.73
C ARG A 127 33.15 -1.88 -8.03
N LYS A 128 32.44 -2.88 -8.55
CA LYS A 128 31.57 -2.72 -9.74
C LYS A 128 30.39 -1.80 -9.46
N LEU A 129 29.78 -1.90 -8.27
CA LEU A 129 28.68 -1.00 -7.85
C LEU A 129 29.15 0.47 -7.78
N ARG A 130 30.37 0.73 -7.31
CA ARG A 130 30.96 2.07 -7.32
C ARG A 130 31.16 2.64 -8.73
N GLN A 131 31.48 1.79 -9.70
CA GLN A 131 31.61 2.21 -11.11
C GLN A 131 30.28 2.71 -11.70
N VAL A 132 29.14 2.32 -11.11
CA VAL A 132 27.80 2.75 -11.54
C VAL A 132 27.18 3.80 -10.61
N GLY A 133 28.03 4.42 -9.78
CA GLY A 133 27.68 5.54 -8.89
C GLY A 133 27.13 5.12 -7.52
N VAL A 134 27.15 3.84 -7.16
CA VAL A 134 26.72 3.38 -5.82
C VAL A 134 27.89 3.50 -4.84
N GLU A 135 27.77 4.44 -3.91
CA GLU A 135 28.80 4.71 -2.92
C GLU A 135 28.51 4.04 -1.56
N LYS A 136 29.54 4.02 -0.71
CA LYS A 136 29.40 3.63 0.70
C LYS A 136 28.39 4.56 1.37
N CYS A 137 27.39 4.01 2.05
CA CYS A 137 26.35 4.80 2.69
C CYS A 137 26.21 4.45 4.17
N PHE A 138 26.02 5.48 4.98
CA PHE A 138 25.75 5.36 6.41
C PHE A 138 24.56 6.22 6.76
N PHE A 139 23.58 5.63 7.43
CA PHE A 139 22.43 6.39 7.91
C PHE A 139 21.92 5.87 9.25
N GLN A 140 21.27 6.75 10.00
CA GLN A 140 20.63 6.39 11.26
C GLN A 140 19.46 5.45 10.99
N PHE A 141 19.55 4.23 11.51
CA PHE A 141 18.48 3.24 11.36
C PHE A 141 17.40 3.53 12.42
N PRO A 142 16.16 3.88 12.00
CA PRO A 142 15.13 4.26 12.94
C PRO A 142 14.58 3.02 13.66
N LEU A 143 14.68 3.00 14.99
CA LEU A 143 14.09 1.95 15.83
C LEU A 143 12.80 2.40 16.51
N MET A 144 12.64 3.71 16.69
CA MET A 144 11.55 4.30 17.47
C MET A 144 10.84 5.41 16.67
N VAL A 145 9.64 5.78 17.13
CA VAL A 145 8.83 6.85 16.51
C VAL A 145 9.60 8.18 16.43
N LYS A 146 10.33 8.54 17.48
CA LYS A 146 11.14 9.77 17.54
C LYS A 146 12.29 9.84 16.54
N ASP A 147 12.71 8.69 15.99
CA ASP A 147 13.76 8.65 14.97
C ASP A 147 13.22 9.06 13.58
N LEU A 148 11.89 9.20 13.45
CA LEU A 148 11.22 9.54 12.21
C LEU A 148 10.98 11.06 12.11
N THR A 149 11.66 11.71 11.18
CA THR A 149 11.83 13.17 11.14
C THR A 149 10.75 13.94 10.38
N SER A 150 9.91 13.28 9.56
CA SER A 150 8.94 13.98 8.70
C SER A 150 7.70 14.50 9.43
N GLY A 151 7.51 14.12 10.70
CA GLY A 151 6.23 14.28 11.39
C GLY A 151 5.11 13.44 10.73
N PHE A 152 3.89 13.52 11.25
CA PHE A 152 2.77 12.83 10.62
C PHE A 152 2.33 13.54 9.34
N GLN A 153 2.39 12.82 8.24
CA GLN A 153 1.97 13.23 6.91
C GLN A 153 0.68 12.50 6.54
N PHE A 154 -0.22 13.23 5.88
CA PHE A 154 -1.47 12.69 5.35
C PHE A 154 -1.40 12.70 3.82
N ARG A 155 -1.42 11.51 3.21
CA ARG A 155 -1.40 11.33 1.76
C ARG A 155 -2.67 10.59 1.36
N HIS A 156 -3.30 11.00 0.26
CA HIS A 156 -4.41 10.27 -0.33
C HIS A 156 -4.06 9.97 -1.79
N TYR A 157 -4.38 8.77 -2.27
CA TYR A 157 -4.17 8.29 -3.63
C TYR A 157 -5.50 7.82 -4.19
N VAL A 158 -5.74 8.08 -5.47
CA VAL A 158 -6.99 7.69 -6.13
C VAL A 158 -6.63 7.07 -7.46
N PHE A 159 -7.12 5.86 -7.70
CA PHE A 159 -6.91 5.18 -8.96
C PHE A 159 -8.08 4.25 -9.27
N ASP A 160 -8.30 4.02 -10.55
CA ASP A 160 -9.31 3.07 -11.01
C ASP A 160 -8.70 1.67 -11.12
N GLN A 161 -9.54 0.65 -11.24
CA GLN A 161 -9.14 -0.75 -11.36
C GLN A 161 -8.13 -1.04 -12.49
N ASP A 162 -8.10 -0.19 -13.51
CA ASP A 162 -7.24 -0.37 -14.68
C ASP A 162 -5.77 0.00 -14.37
N ASN A 163 -5.52 0.72 -13.26
CA ASN A 163 -4.18 1.06 -12.79
C ASN A 163 -3.59 -0.09 -11.95
N THR A 164 -3.25 -1.18 -12.63
CA THR A 164 -2.75 -2.40 -12.00
C THR A 164 -1.43 -2.20 -11.26
N ALA A 165 -0.55 -1.31 -11.73
CA ALA A 165 0.70 -1.01 -11.02
C ALA A 165 0.41 -0.35 -9.67
N ALA A 166 -0.47 0.65 -9.60
CA ALA A 166 -0.84 1.27 -8.33
C ALA A 166 -1.35 0.22 -7.34
N ILE A 167 -2.30 -0.61 -7.80
CA ILE A 167 -2.92 -1.66 -7.01
C ILE A 167 -1.85 -2.62 -6.44
N LYS A 168 -0.90 -3.05 -7.27
CA LYS A 168 0.24 -3.88 -6.85
C LYS A 168 1.17 -3.14 -5.89
N ALA A 169 1.47 -1.87 -6.17
CA ALA A 169 2.38 -1.04 -5.40
C ALA A 169 1.88 -0.81 -3.97
N PHE A 170 0.56 -0.74 -3.80
CA PHE A 170 -0.09 -0.67 -2.50
C PHE A 170 -0.33 -2.04 -1.84
N GLY A 171 -0.01 -3.15 -2.50
CA GLY A 171 -0.20 -4.51 -1.96
C GLY A 171 -1.67 -4.91 -1.86
N ILE A 172 -2.47 -4.47 -2.83
CA ILE A 172 -3.90 -4.77 -2.92
C ILE A 172 -4.06 -6.01 -3.79
N ASN A 173 -4.34 -7.16 -3.18
CA ASN A 173 -4.37 -8.48 -3.84
C ASN A 173 -5.79 -8.92 -4.27
N SER A 174 -6.75 -8.00 -4.42
CA SER A 174 -8.12 -8.38 -4.79
C SER A 174 -8.25 -8.64 -6.29
N THR A 175 -8.89 -9.74 -6.66
CA THR A 175 -9.45 -9.96 -8.01
C THR A 175 -10.66 -9.06 -8.17
N LEU A 176 -10.58 -8.12 -9.10
CA LEU A 176 -11.48 -6.97 -9.13
C LEU A 176 -12.77 -7.29 -9.88
N GLY A 177 -13.91 -6.96 -9.28
CA GLY A 177 -15.16 -6.85 -10.03
C GLY A 177 -15.08 -5.68 -11.00
N ALA A 178 -15.67 -5.82 -12.19
CA ALA A 178 -15.67 -4.76 -13.19
C ALA A 178 -16.25 -3.45 -12.62
N LYS A 179 -15.51 -2.34 -12.81
CA LYS A 179 -15.82 -0.97 -12.38
C LYS A 179 -15.60 -0.67 -10.89
N ALA A 180 -14.38 -0.93 -10.40
CA ALA A 180 -13.96 -0.49 -9.07
C ALA A 180 -13.08 0.77 -9.10
N LYS A 181 -13.23 1.60 -8.06
CA LYS A 181 -12.36 2.75 -7.78
C LYS A 181 -11.75 2.63 -6.38
N TYR A 182 -10.48 3.00 -6.25
CA TYR A 182 -9.72 2.91 -5.01
C TYR A 182 -9.38 4.30 -4.49
N ILE A 183 -9.48 4.45 -3.18
CA ILE A 183 -8.88 5.55 -2.45
C ILE A 183 -7.97 4.95 -1.39
N ILE A 184 -6.67 5.24 -1.47
CA ILE A 184 -5.70 4.86 -0.45
C ILE A 184 -5.37 6.09 0.38
N ILE A 185 -5.45 5.97 1.69
CA ILE A 185 -5.16 7.06 2.61
C ILE A 185 -4.07 6.60 3.55
N ASP A 186 -2.90 7.20 3.39
CA ASP A 186 -1.72 6.97 4.20
C ASP A 186 -1.63 8.07 5.26
N TYR A 187 -1.67 7.65 6.52
CA TYR A 187 -1.34 8.50 7.66
C TYR A 187 -0.05 7.98 8.29
N LEU A 188 1.08 8.58 7.87
CA LEU A 188 2.41 8.04 8.10
C LEU A 188 3.34 9.08 8.72
N GLN A 189 4.17 8.63 9.64
CA GLN A 189 5.39 9.33 10.03
C GLN A 189 6.58 8.56 9.45
N TYR A 190 7.55 9.26 8.87
CA TYR A 190 8.66 8.60 8.17
C TYR A 190 9.98 9.37 8.29
N THR A 191 11.05 8.73 7.85
CA THR A 191 12.33 9.39 7.58
C THR A 191 12.90 8.88 6.28
N ASP A 192 13.48 9.79 5.53
CA ASP A 192 14.09 9.53 4.22
C ASP A 192 15.61 9.62 4.35
N ASN A 193 16.27 8.56 3.89
CA ASN A 193 17.72 8.50 3.84
C ASN A 193 18.15 8.43 2.38
N ASN A 194 19.03 9.35 1.98
CA ASN A 194 19.57 9.41 0.64
C ASN A 194 20.95 8.74 0.63
N CYS A 195 21.09 7.69 -0.17
CA CYS A 195 22.36 7.02 -0.41
C CYS A 195 22.75 7.23 -1.87
N PRO A 196 23.98 7.70 -2.18
CA PRO A 196 24.41 7.94 -3.56
C PRO A 196 24.27 6.67 -4.42
N GLY A 197 23.67 6.84 -5.61
CA GLY A 197 23.42 5.76 -6.56
C GLY A 197 22.29 4.79 -6.18
N LEU A 198 21.63 4.95 -5.04
CA LEU A 198 20.48 4.15 -4.66
C LEU A 198 19.18 4.95 -4.72
N PRO A 199 18.01 4.28 -4.87
CA PRO A 199 16.73 4.90 -4.61
C PRO A 199 16.65 5.42 -3.17
N LYS A 200 15.76 6.39 -2.93
CA LYS A 200 15.53 6.93 -1.59
C LYS A 200 15.01 5.85 -0.64
N ILE A 201 15.67 5.74 0.52
CA ILE A 201 15.35 4.75 1.54
C ILE A 201 14.39 5.36 2.56
N ARG A 202 13.11 4.99 2.47
CA ARG A 202 12.08 5.46 3.39
C ARG A 202 11.71 4.42 4.42
N HIS A 203 11.89 4.75 5.69
CA HIS A 203 11.34 3.98 6.80
C HIS A 203 10.15 4.72 7.40
N ALA A 204 9.05 4.02 7.65
CA ALA A 204 7.82 4.63 8.12
C ALA A 204 7.12 3.79 9.19
N ILE A 205 6.26 4.48 9.95
CA ILE A 205 5.20 3.91 10.75
C ILE A 205 3.87 4.60 10.42
N GLY A 206 2.76 3.94 10.69
CA GLY A 206 1.44 4.55 10.66
C GLY A 206 0.36 3.58 10.21
N ILE A 207 -0.66 4.11 9.53
CA ILE A 207 -1.74 3.32 8.95
C ILE A 207 -1.97 3.67 7.49
N ARG A 208 -2.52 2.68 6.78
CA ARG A 208 -3.05 2.78 5.43
C ARG A 208 -4.50 2.36 5.45
N ALA A 209 -5.41 3.24 5.07
CA ALA A 209 -6.79 2.89 4.79
C ALA A 209 -6.98 2.70 3.28
N GLU A 210 -7.59 1.59 2.90
CA GLU A 210 -7.89 1.18 1.54
C GLU A 210 -9.41 1.20 1.38
N ILE A 211 -9.93 2.21 0.70
CA ILE A 211 -11.37 2.39 0.48
C ILE A 211 -11.69 1.97 -0.96
N THR A 212 -12.60 1.03 -1.13
CA THR A 212 -12.97 0.47 -2.43
C THR A 212 -14.43 0.76 -2.74
N PHE A 213 -14.69 1.41 -3.88
CA PHE A 213 -16.02 1.64 -4.41
C PHE A 213 -16.34 0.57 -5.44
N TYR A 214 -17.48 -0.11 -5.29
CA TYR A 214 -17.95 -1.10 -6.25
C TYR A 214 -19.05 -0.53 -7.14
N ASN A 215 -19.18 -1.09 -8.34
CA ASN A 215 -20.19 -0.71 -9.33
C ASN A 215 -20.17 0.79 -9.67
N PHE A 216 -18.98 1.37 -9.74
CA PHE A 216 -18.82 2.80 -9.93
C PHE A 216 -19.10 3.19 -11.39
N SER A 217 -19.96 4.19 -11.61
CA SER A 217 -20.16 4.75 -12.95
C SER A 217 -19.05 5.76 -13.25
N SER A 218 -18.38 5.64 -14.40
CA SER A 218 -17.37 6.61 -14.84
C SER A 218 -17.91 8.05 -14.95
N LYS A 219 -19.24 8.23 -14.96
CA LYS A 219 -19.89 9.55 -15.01
C LYS A 219 -20.09 10.21 -13.64
N SER A 220 -19.95 9.49 -12.53
CA SER A 220 -20.06 10.10 -11.21
C SER A 220 -18.71 10.72 -10.82
N ASN A 221 -18.71 12.02 -10.51
CA ASN A 221 -17.57 12.64 -9.84
C ASN A 221 -17.67 12.32 -8.35
N ILE A 222 -16.75 11.50 -7.82
CA ILE A 222 -16.63 11.35 -6.37
C ILE A 222 -15.97 12.61 -5.85
N ASN A 223 -16.68 13.34 -4.99
CA ASN A 223 -16.01 14.34 -4.18
C ASN A 223 -15.19 13.64 -3.08
N ILE A 224 -13.96 13.25 -3.41
CA ILE A 224 -13.02 12.55 -2.52
C ILE A 224 -12.67 13.40 -1.28
N SER A 225 -12.90 14.72 -1.34
CA SER A 225 -12.59 15.63 -0.22
C SER A 225 -13.45 15.42 1.03
N SER A 226 -14.54 14.64 0.96
CA SER A 226 -15.42 14.39 2.11
C SER A 226 -15.67 12.91 2.35
N LEU A 227 -14.77 12.27 3.10
CA LEU A 227 -14.99 10.92 3.65
C LEU A 227 -16.29 10.80 4.48
N PRO A 228 -16.70 11.79 5.30
CA PRO A 228 -17.99 11.75 5.98
C PRO A 228 -19.18 11.61 5.00
N ALA A 229 -19.16 12.34 3.88
CA ALA A 229 -20.23 12.27 2.89
C ALA A 229 -20.27 10.90 2.21
N ILE A 230 -19.10 10.33 1.91
CA ILE A 230 -19.00 8.96 1.36
C ILE A 230 -19.58 7.94 2.35
N ALA A 231 -19.25 8.06 3.64
CA ALA A 231 -19.77 7.18 4.69
C ALA A 231 -21.30 7.32 4.86
N ALA A 232 -21.83 8.54 4.78
CA ALA A 232 -23.27 8.80 4.83
C ALA A 232 -24.00 8.19 3.62
N ASP A 233 -23.46 8.35 2.40
CA ASP A 233 -24.01 7.74 1.19
C ASP A 233 -24.03 6.21 1.28
N ALA A 234 -22.98 5.61 1.85
CA ALA A 234 -22.92 4.18 2.05
C ALA A 234 -23.92 3.69 3.12
N GLN A 235 -24.14 4.47 4.20
CA GLN A 235 -25.12 4.16 5.23
C GLN A 235 -26.55 4.05 4.69
N ILE A 236 -26.90 4.87 3.70
CA ILE A 236 -28.21 4.85 3.03
C ILE A 236 -28.24 3.96 1.79
N ASN A 237 -27.23 3.11 1.59
CA ASN A 237 -27.08 2.18 0.45
C ASN A 237 -27.04 2.86 -0.94
N ASN A 238 -26.70 4.15 -1.01
CA ASN A 238 -26.51 4.84 -2.29
C ASN A 238 -25.18 4.44 -2.96
N LYS A 239 -24.20 3.99 -2.17
CA LYS A 239 -22.88 3.54 -2.64
C LYS A 239 -22.45 2.27 -1.90
N HIS A 240 -21.95 1.30 -2.63
CA HIS A 240 -21.31 0.12 -2.03
C HIS A 240 -19.82 0.40 -1.85
N VAL A 241 -19.43 0.74 -0.63
CA VAL A 241 -18.06 1.14 -0.30
C VAL A 241 -17.51 0.21 0.77
N ASN A 242 -16.31 -0.33 0.54
CA ASN A 242 -15.58 -1.11 1.52
C ASN A 242 -14.38 -0.32 2.06
N ILE A 243 -13.94 -0.65 3.27
CA ILE A 243 -12.70 -0.14 3.86
C ILE A 243 -11.85 -1.32 4.36
N SER A 244 -10.53 -1.21 4.25
CA SER A 244 -9.55 -2.10 4.84
C SER A 244 -8.46 -1.24 5.47
N ILE A 245 -8.11 -1.48 6.73
CA ILE A 245 -7.08 -0.69 7.44
C ILE A 245 -5.89 -1.58 7.75
N LYS A 246 -4.71 -1.18 7.27
CA LYS A 246 -3.44 -1.88 7.48
C LYS A 246 -2.50 -1.01 8.31
N THR A 247 -1.75 -1.62 9.21
CA THR A 247 -0.65 -0.95 9.94
C THR A 247 0.65 -1.04 9.15
N ILE A 248 1.44 0.03 9.19
CA ILE A 248 2.81 0.05 8.73
C ILE A 248 3.69 0.23 9.96
N GLY A 249 4.56 -0.73 10.24
CA GLY A 249 5.48 -0.66 11.39
C GLY A 249 4.85 -0.54 12.78
N ILE A 250 3.54 -0.80 12.93
CA ILE A 250 2.84 -0.89 14.22
C ILE A 250 2.45 -2.36 14.44
N THR A 251 2.89 -2.96 15.53
CA THR A 251 2.71 -4.38 15.85
C THR A 251 2.34 -4.58 17.32
N GLY A 252 2.18 -5.83 17.77
CA GLY A 252 1.81 -6.17 19.14
C GLY A 252 0.30 -6.32 19.35
N LEU A 253 -0.10 -6.87 20.50
CA LEU A 253 -1.51 -7.19 20.77
C LEU A 253 -2.36 -5.93 20.91
N GLY A 254 -1.83 -4.88 21.55
CA GLY A 254 -2.54 -3.61 21.72
C GLY A 254 -2.87 -2.91 20.39
N ALA A 255 -2.06 -3.12 19.35
CA ALA A 255 -2.34 -2.57 18.02
C ALA A 255 -3.53 -3.27 17.34
N LYS A 256 -3.69 -4.58 17.54
CA LYS A 256 -4.77 -5.37 16.91
C LYS A 256 -6.15 -5.03 17.47
N PHE A 257 -6.25 -4.73 18.77
CA PHE A 257 -7.53 -4.42 19.41
C PHE A 257 -8.13 -3.10 18.95
N ASN A 258 -7.30 -2.18 18.46
CA ASN A 258 -7.73 -0.84 18.06
C ASN A 258 -8.07 -0.71 16.58
N ILE A 259 -7.84 -1.76 15.76
CA ILE A 259 -8.06 -1.70 14.32
C ILE A 259 -9.20 -2.65 13.97
N PRO A 260 -10.37 -2.12 13.59
CA PRO A 260 -11.52 -2.94 13.29
C PRO A 260 -11.30 -3.71 11.98
N ASN A 261 -11.76 -4.95 11.94
CA ASN A 261 -11.77 -5.81 10.73
C ASN A 261 -12.98 -5.50 9.83
N ASN A 262 -13.43 -4.24 9.81
CA ASN A 262 -14.63 -3.85 9.09
C ASN A 262 -14.41 -4.00 7.59
N THR A 263 -15.43 -4.49 6.87
CA THR A 263 -15.40 -4.59 5.41
C THR A 263 -16.21 -3.49 4.75
N SER A 264 -17.32 -2.99 5.33
CA SER A 264 -18.12 -1.89 4.78
C SER A 264 -17.70 -0.53 5.32
N PHE A 265 -17.72 0.52 4.51
CA PHE A 265 -17.42 1.90 4.90
C PHE A 265 -18.70 2.73 5.04
N ASN A 266 -19.28 2.72 6.24
CA ASN A 266 -20.46 3.50 6.63
C ASN A 266 -20.13 4.51 7.76
N VAL A 267 -21.13 5.22 8.30
CA VAL A 267 -20.93 6.26 9.33
C VAL A 267 -20.22 5.72 10.59
N ASP A 268 -20.59 4.54 11.07
CA ASP A 268 -19.99 3.93 12.25
C ASP A 268 -18.52 3.59 12.02
N THR A 269 -18.22 2.95 10.88
CA THR A 269 -16.84 2.59 10.53
C THR A 269 -15.95 3.81 10.23
N TYR A 270 -16.54 4.90 9.75
CA TYR A 270 -15.84 6.18 9.61
C TYR A 270 -15.49 6.78 10.98
N ALA A 271 -16.41 6.71 11.94
CA ALA A 271 -16.13 7.13 13.32
C ALA A 271 -15.00 6.29 13.94
N ASP A 272 -14.99 4.98 13.71
CA ASP A 272 -13.89 4.12 14.16
C ASP A 272 -12.57 4.46 13.45
N TYR A 273 -12.59 4.72 12.15
CA TYR A 273 -11.41 5.19 11.42
C TYR A 273 -10.83 6.50 12.01
N GLN A 274 -11.68 7.45 12.39
CA GLN A 274 -11.25 8.68 13.08
C GLN A 274 -10.59 8.38 14.43
N LYS A 275 -11.15 7.47 15.23
CA LYS A 275 -10.54 7.03 16.50
C LYS A 275 -9.15 6.44 16.30
N ILE A 276 -8.91 5.71 15.21
CA ILE A 276 -7.59 5.13 14.91
C ILE A 276 -6.58 6.23 14.55
N ILE A 277 -6.98 7.21 13.74
CA ILE A 277 -6.13 8.38 13.44
C ILE A 277 -5.79 9.10 14.74
N ASP A 278 -6.78 9.36 15.59
CA ASP A 278 -6.58 10.02 16.88
C ASP A 278 -5.67 9.22 17.80
N PHE A 279 -5.85 7.90 17.86
CA PHE A 279 -4.98 7.00 18.59
C PHE A 279 -3.53 7.14 18.13
N ILE A 280 -3.25 7.07 16.82
CA ILE A 280 -1.87 7.20 16.28
C ILE A 280 -1.29 8.58 16.55
N ARG A 281 -2.09 9.65 16.35
CA ARG A 281 -1.67 11.04 16.55
C ARG A 281 -1.33 11.33 18.01
N THR A 282 -2.09 10.78 18.94
CA THR A 282 -1.91 11.01 20.38
C THR A 282 -0.95 10.02 21.02
N PHE A 283 -0.55 8.96 20.30
CA PHE A 283 0.37 7.95 20.81
C PHE A 283 1.78 8.53 20.99
N LYS A 284 2.15 8.80 22.25
CA LYS A 284 3.52 9.19 22.64
C LYS A 284 4.31 7.94 22.99
N GLY A 285 5.01 7.37 22.01
CA GLY A 285 5.72 6.09 22.11
C GLY A 285 6.95 6.02 23.02
N ASP A 286 7.14 6.97 23.93
CA ASP A 286 8.33 7.10 24.77
C ASP A 286 8.02 7.27 26.27
N THR A 287 6.81 6.94 26.75
CA THR A 287 6.56 6.93 28.20
C THR A 287 6.52 5.49 28.74
N PRO A 288 7.53 5.06 29.54
CA PRO A 288 7.49 3.82 30.30
C PRO A 288 6.21 3.66 31.14
N ASP A 289 5.56 4.78 31.49
CA ASP A 289 4.33 4.83 32.28
C ASP A 289 3.08 4.29 31.54
N ASN A 290 3.08 4.21 30.20
CA ASN A 290 1.96 3.67 29.43
C ASN A 290 1.89 2.14 29.41
N ILE A 291 2.89 1.44 29.97
CA ILE A 291 2.88 -0.02 30.07
C ILE A 291 2.05 -0.50 31.28
N ASN A 292 1.70 0.39 32.23
CA ASN A 292 1.16 -0.04 33.53
C ASN A 292 -0.18 0.59 33.98
N ARG A 293 -0.90 1.34 33.13
CA ARG A 293 -2.13 2.03 33.57
C ARG A 293 -3.31 1.86 32.61
N ASN A 294 -3.81 0.64 32.47
CA ASN A 294 -5.21 0.41 32.08
C ASN A 294 -5.92 -0.30 33.25
N THR A 295 -6.39 0.49 34.20
CA THR A 295 -7.36 0.04 35.20
C THR A 295 -8.75 0.10 34.56
N ASN A 296 -9.47 -1.01 34.52
CA ASN A 296 -10.90 -0.96 34.22
C ASN A 296 -11.64 -0.12 35.27
N LEU A 297 -12.84 0.37 34.95
CA LEU A 297 -13.75 1.13 35.85
C LEU A 297 -13.98 0.50 37.24
N ASN A 298 -13.59 -0.77 37.43
CA ASN A 298 -13.73 -1.53 38.67
C ASN A 298 -12.40 -1.75 39.43
N GLY A 299 -11.30 -1.07 39.07
CA GLY A 299 -10.03 -1.13 39.80
C GLY A 299 -9.24 -2.45 39.67
N ASN A 300 -9.75 -3.45 38.95
CA ASN A 300 -9.03 -4.70 38.73
C ASN A 300 -7.98 -4.55 37.63
N LEU A 301 -6.73 -4.84 38.00
CA LEU A 301 -5.56 -4.84 37.13
C LEU A 301 -5.63 -6.05 36.19
N ILE A 302 -6.27 -5.90 35.04
CA ILE A 302 -6.11 -6.88 33.98
C ILE A 302 -4.78 -6.57 33.30
N LYS A 303 -3.75 -7.38 33.57
CA LYS A 303 -2.54 -7.43 32.75
C LYS A 303 -2.92 -7.96 31.37
N HIS A 304 -3.59 -7.13 30.57
CA HIS A 304 -3.57 -7.34 29.15
C HIS A 304 -2.15 -7.03 28.71
N ASP A 305 -1.55 -7.99 28.01
CA ASP A 305 -0.24 -7.90 27.36
C ASP A 305 -0.33 -6.92 26.16
N SER A 306 -0.90 -5.74 26.39
CA SER A 306 -1.25 -4.71 25.40
C SER A 306 -0.01 -3.90 25.03
N THR A 307 1.11 -4.56 24.76
CA THR A 307 2.30 -3.91 24.25
C THR A 307 2.06 -3.55 22.80
N ILE A 308 1.95 -2.26 22.52
CA ILE A 308 2.02 -1.74 21.15
C ILE A 308 3.51 -1.59 20.84
N LEU A 309 3.97 -2.22 19.77
CA LEU A 309 5.37 -2.26 19.38
C LEU A 309 5.54 -1.51 18.05
N PHE A 310 6.32 -0.43 18.08
CA PHE A 310 6.70 0.31 16.89
C PHE A 310 8.00 -0.26 16.34
N LYS A 311 7.97 -0.64 15.08
CA LYS A 311 9.09 -1.14 14.31
C LYS A 311 9.04 -0.47 12.94
N PRO A 312 9.68 0.69 12.75
CA PRO A 312 9.70 1.36 11.46
C PRO A 312 10.03 0.37 10.33
N GLN A 313 9.21 0.39 9.27
CA GLN A 313 9.34 -0.53 8.14
C GLN A 313 9.78 0.23 6.90
N LEU A 314 10.64 -0.42 6.10
CA LEU A 314 10.94 0.05 4.76
C LEU A 314 9.64 0.07 3.93
N ILE A 315 9.32 1.20 3.31
CA ILE A 315 8.17 1.35 2.42
C ILE A 315 8.58 1.93 1.07
N PRO A 316 7.82 1.66 -0.01
CA PRO A 316 8.02 2.36 -1.27
C PRO A 316 7.77 3.87 -1.13
N VAL A 317 8.55 4.68 -1.84
CA VAL A 317 8.37 6.13 -1.92
C VAL A 317 7.34 6.44 -3.01
N MET A 318 6.10 6.67 -2.57
CA MET A 318 4.94 6.88 -3.44
C MET A 318 4.51 8.35 -3.57
N ASP A 319 5.30 9.33 -3.19
CA ASP A 319 4.90 10.74 -3.26
C ASP A 319 5.85 11.63 -4.04
N GLU A 320 7.07 11.17 -4.31
CA GLU A 320 8.08 11.95 -5.05
C GLU A 320 7.93 11.88 -6.55
N TYR A 321 7.42 10.77 -7.02
CA TYR A 321 7.18 10.61 -8.44
C TYR A 321 5.87 11.30 -8.82
N ARG A 322 5.14 11.87 -7.83
CA ARG A 322 3.76 12.26 -8.03
C ARG A 322 3.81 13.38 -9.02
N VAL A 323 3.20 13.10 -10.16
CA VAL A 323 2.73 14.08 -11.10
C VAL A 323 1.92 15.05 -10.25
N THR A 324 2.56 16.08 -9.70
CA THR A 324 1.86 17.19 -9.06
C THR A 324 0.83 17.67 -10.08
N ASP A 325 -0.29 18.24 -9.66
CA ASP A 325 -1.38 18.68 -10.57
C ASP A 325 -0.91 19.55 -11.77
N VAL A 326 0.36 19.96 -11.76
CA VAL A 326 1.14 20.58 -12.84
C VAL A 326 1.44 19.65 -14.04
N ILE A 327 1.49 18.33 -13.87
CA ILE A 327 1.95 17.35 -14.90
C ILE A 327 0.85 16.35 -15.29
N THR A 328 -0.42 16.53 -14.89
CA THR A 328 -1.48 15.73 -15.53
C THR A 328 -1.53 16.13 -17.00
N ASP A 329 -1.00 15.29 -17.87
CA ASP A 329 -0.82 15.49 -19.31
C ASP A 329 -2.16 15.76 -20.04
N ASP A 330 -3.29 15.65 -19.33
CA ASP A 330 -4.63 15.95 -19.82
C ASP A 330 -4.94 17.46 -19.78
N ASN A 331 -4.40 18.18 -18.78
CA ASN A 331 -4.33 19.64 -18.85
C ASN A 331 -3.42 20.05 -20.02
N SER A 332 -2.43 19.25 -20.41
CA SER A 332 -1.53 19.59 -21.53
C SER A 332 -2.23 19.52 -22.87
N LEU A 333 -3.09 18.52 -23.10
CA LEU A 333 -3.76 18.34 -24.38
C LEU A 333 -4.89 19.36 -24.56
N ASP A 334 -5.67 19.64 -23.51
CA ASP A 334 -6.66 20.72 -23.52
C ASP A 334 -5.99 22.09 -23.62
N PHE A 335 -4.86 22.29 -22.96
CA PHE A 335 -4.06 23.51 -23.09
C PHE A 335 -3.51 23.66 -24.50
N ILE A 336 -2.91 22.61 -25.09
CA ILE A 336 -2.45 22.58 -26.50
C ILE A 336 -3.61 22.90 -27.44
N GLN A 337 -4.75 22.23 -27.31
CA GLN A 337 -5.94 22.51 -28.11
C GLN A 337 -6.45 23.94 -27.89
N SER A 338 -6.32 24.50 -26.68
CA SER A 338 -6.66 25.89 -26.41
C SER A 338 -5.70 26.86 -27.12
N PHE A 339 -4.41 26.56 -27.17
CA PHE A 339 -3.40 27.33 -27.92
C PHE A 339 -3.69 27.27 -29.42
N GLU A 340 -3.96 26.09 -29.96
CA GLU A 340 -4.33 25.91 -31.37
C GLU A 340 -5.62 26.66 -31.73
N LYS A 341 -6.64 26.60 -30.86
CA LYS A 341 -7.89 27.36 -31.04
C LYS A 341 -7.64 28.87 -30.98
N LYS A 342 -6.81 29.35 -30.06
CA LYS A 342 -6.41 30.76 -29.95
C LYS A 342 -5.64 31.22 -31.20
N LEU A 343 -4.66 30.44 -31.66
CA LEU A 343 -3.91 30.71 -32.90
C LEU A 343 -4.84 30.80 -34.10
N LYS A 344 -5.69 29.80 -34.34
CA LYS A 344 -6.67 29.81 -35.44
C LYS A 344 -7.60 31.02 -35.36
N LYS A 345 -7.99 31.45 -34.15
CA LYS A 345 -8.84 32.64 -33.95
C LYS A 345 -8.09 33.92 -34.33
N VAL A 346 -6.84 34.07 -33.93
CA VAL A 346 -5.99 35.23 -34.28
C VAL A 346 -5.71 35.27 -35.77
N GLU A 347 -5.39 34.13 -36.41
CA GLU A 347 -5.16 34.05 -37.85
C GLU A 347 -6.39 34.46 -38.66
N ARG A 348 -7.58 34.00 -38.25
CA ARG A 348 -8.84 34.45 -38.88
C ARG A 348 -9.06 35.95 -38.74
N LYS A 349 -8.67 36.54 -37.60
CA LYS A 349 -8.75 37.99 -37.38
C LYS A 349 -7.73 38.75 -38.24
N MET A 350 -6.50 38.26 -38.39
CA MET A 350 -5.49 38.81 -39.31
C MET A 350 -5.95 38.80 -40.77
N ILE A 351 -6.51 37.68 -41.24
CA ILE A 351 -7.01 37.57 -42.63
C ILE A 351 -8.14 38.59 -42.86
N ARG A 352 -9.01 38.81 -41.87
CA ARG A 352 -10.10 39.78 -41.96
C ARG A 352 -9.60 41.23 -41.94
N SER A 353 -8.58 41.56 -41.15
CA SER A 353 -8.01 42.92 -41.12
C SER A 353 -7.24 43.24 -42.40
N SER A 354 -6.49 42.28 -42.93
CA SER A 354 -5.81 42.41 -44.24
C SER A 354 -6.80 42.73 -45.36
N LYS A 355 -7.94 42.04 -45.41
CA LYS A 355 -9.01 42.32 -46.41
C LYS A 355 -9.67 43.69 -46.25
N LYS A 356 -9.63 44.27 -45.05
CA LYS A 356 -10.20 45.60 -44.76
C LYS A 356 -9.18 46.74 -44.90
N SER A 357 -7.95 46.43 -45.32
CA SER A 357 -6.84 47.39 -45.40
C SER A 357 -6.51 48.08 -44.07
N ASP A 358 -6.83 47.45 -42.94
CA ASP A 358 -6.55 47.99 -41.61
C ASP A 358 -5.17 47.55 -41.13
N SER A 359 -4.14 48.31 -41.52
CA SER A 359 -2.73 48.00 -41.28
C SER A 359 -2.39 47.94 -39.79
N MET A 360 -3.03 48.78 -38.98
CA MET A 360 -2.81 48.83 -37.53
C MET A 360 -3.36 47.57 -36.85
N LEU A 361 -4.58 47.16 -37.20
CA LEU A 361 -5.20 45.94 -36.66
C LEU A 361 -4.44 44.69 -37.12
N TYR A 362 -3.93 44.67 -38.35
CA TYR A 362 -3.08 43.59 -38.85
C TYR A 362 -1.77 43.46 -38.05
N ALA A 363 -1.09 44.58 -37.77
CA ALA A 363 0.13 44.58 -36.96
C ALA A 363 -0.13 44.10 -35.53
N TYR A 364 -1.23 44.55 -34.91
CA TYR A 364 -1.64 44.10 -33.57
C TYR A 364 -1.84 42.58 -33.50
N TYR A 365 -2.61 42.01 -34.45
CA TYR A 365 -2.83 40.56 -34.47
C TYR A 365 -1.57 39.76 -34.83
N GLY A 366 -0.62 40.35 -35.56
CA GLY A 366 0.71 39.77 -35.75
C GLY A 366 1.47 39.60 -34.45
N GLN A 367 1.48 40.63 -33.59
CA GLN A 367 2.11 40.55 -32.26
C GLN A 367 1.37 39.57 -31.33
N GLU A 368 0.04 39.54 -31.37
CA GLU A 368 -0.77 38.57 -30.61
C GLU A 368 -0.43 37.13 -31.03
N LYS A 369 -0.28 36.88 -32.34
CA LYS A 369 0.12 35.57 -32.87
C LYS A 369 1.51 35.18 -32.38
N GLU A 370 2.50 36.07 -32.52
CA GLU A 370 3.88 35.80 -32.10
C GLU A 370 3.99 35.50 -30.59
N PHE A 371 3.24 36.25 -29.76
CA PHE A 371 3.17 36.00 -28.32
C PHE A 371 2.59 34.61 -28.01
N ILE A 372 1.48 34.23 -28.66
CA ILE A 372 0.86 32.91 -28.46
C ILE A 372 1.78 31.78 -28.94
N GLU A 373 2.46 31.95 -30.08
CA GLU A 373 3.45 30.98 -30.59
C GLU A 373 4.65 30.82 -29.66
N LYS A 374 5.15 31.92 -29.08
CA LYS A 374 6.24 31.88 -28.10
C LYS A 374 5.84 31.10 -26.85
N GLN A 375 4.68 31.43 -26.27
CA GLN A 375 4.14 30.71 -25.11
C GLN A 375 3.92 29.22 -25.40
N TYR A 376 3.43 28.90 -26.61
CA TYR A 376 3.26 27.51 -27.05
C TYR A 376 4.60 26.75 -27.17
N LYS A 377 5.64 27.39 -27.72
CA LYS A 377 6.99 26.80 -27.82
C LYS A 377 7.62 26.58 -26.45
N GLU A 378 7.59 27.60 -25.56
CA GLU A 378 8.09 27.47 -24.18
C GLU A 378 7.40 26.32 -23.43
N TYR A 379 6.09 26.17 -23.63
CA TYR A 379 5.32 25.06 -23.08
C TYR A 379 5.78 23.69 -23.60
N LEU A 380 5.94 23.53 -24.92
CA LEU A 380 6.42 22.29 -25.53
C LEU A 380 7.84 21.94 -25.10
N GLU A 381 8.71 22.93 -24.94
CA GLU A 381 10.08 22.74 -24.50
C GLU A 381 10.15 22.30 -23.04
N ASN A 382 9.39 22.96 -22.14
CA ASN A 382 9.23 22.52 -20.75
C ASN A 382 8.65 21.10 -20.64
N ARG A 383 7.71 20.74 -21.52
CA ARG A 383 7.18 19.37 -21.57
C ARG A 383 8.25 18.37 -22.02
N ARG A 384 9.04 18.71 -23.03
CA ARG A 384 10.16 17.86 -23.48
C ARG A 384 11.20 17.67 -22.39
N THR A 385 11.59 18.72 -21.69
CA THR A 385 12.59 18.65 -20.61
C THR A 385 12.07 17.85 -19.41
N LEU A 386 10.80 18.00 -19.03
CA LEU A 386 10.18 17.17 -17.99
C LEU A 386 10.17 15.67 -18.38
N ASN A 387 9.85 15.37 -19.64
CA ASN A 387 9.82 13.98 -20.13
C ASN A 387 11.22 13.37 -20.28
N THR A 388 12.24 14.15 -20.63
CA THR A 388 13.62 13.65 -20.81
C THR A 388 14.44 13.59 -19.53
N VAL A 389 14.19 14.47 -18.55
CA VAL A 389 15.03 14.57 -17.34
C VAL A 389 14.67 13.53 -16.26
N GLN A 390 13.48 12.91 -16.27
CA GLN A 390 13.04 12.03 -15.16
C GLN A 390 12.93 10.52 -15.45
N HIS A 391 12.95 10.08 -16.72
CA HIS A 391 12.57 8.69 -17.03
C HIS A 391 13.65 7.77 -17.60
N HIS A 392 14.76 8.27 -18.15
CA HIS A 392 15.72 7.40 -18.84
C HIS A 392 16.98 7.01 -18.04
N ASN A 393 17.51 7.88 -17.18
CA ASN A 393 18.76 7.52 -16.47
C ASN A 393 18.56 6.55 -15.29
N ASP A 394 17.46 6.67 -14.54
CA ASP A 394 17.30 5.90 -13.30
C ASP A 394 17.02 4.40 -13.58
N THR A 395 16.18 4.07 -14.56
CA THR A 395 15.77 2.68 -14.81
C THR A 395 16.93 1.84 -15.35
N GLU A 396 17.75 2.40 -16.24
CA GLU A 396 18.96 1.74 -16.74
C GLU A 396 20.00 1.56 -15.63
N GLN A 397 20.22 2.60 -14.82
CA GLN A 397 21.11 2.54 -13.67
C GLN A 397 20.66 1.48 -12.67
N TYR A 398 19.38 1.43 -12.33
CA TYR A 398 18.79 0.45 -11.42
C TYR A 398 18.82 -0.97 -11.99
N SER A 399 18.59 -1.13 -13.29
CA SER A 399 18.76 -2.41 -13.98
C SER A 399 20.21 -2.88 -13.93
N LEU A 400 21.16 -1.97 -14.09
CA LEU A 400 22.60 -2.25 -14.00
C LEU A 400 22.99 -2.61 -12.58
N ILE A 401 22.49 -1.90 -11.57
CA ILE A 401 22.66 -2.23 -10.15
C ILE A 401 22.12 -3.64 -9.89
N LEU A 402 20.91 -3.97 -10.35
CA LEU A 402 20.37 -5.34 -10.22
C LEU A 402 21.28 -6.39 -10.87
N LYS A 403 21.74 -6.17 -12.11
CA LYS A 403 22.70 -7.08 -12.76
C LYS A 403 23.97 -7.30 -11.92
N LEU A 404 24.49 -6.24 -11.30
CA LEU A 404 25.67 -6.31 -10.44
C LEU A 404 25.41 -6.99 -9.09
N LEU A 405 24.21 -6.85 -8.54
CA LEU A 405 23.79 -7.52 -7.30
C LEU A 405 23.59 -9.03 -7.51
N TYR A 406 23.32 -9.47 -8.76
CA TYR A 406 23.06 -10.86 -9.11
C TYR A 406 23.93 -11.41 -10.27
N PRO A 407 25.26 -11.46 -10.12
CA PRO A 407 26.16 -11.67 -11.26
C PRO A 407 26.23 -13.11 -11.81
N THR A 408 25.71 -14.13 -11.11
CA THR A 408 25.97 -15.55 -11.47
C THR A 408 24.74 -16.42 -11.73
N THR A 409 23.51 -15.91 -11.66
CA THR A 409 22.32 -16.76 -11.88
C THR A 409 21.20 -16.14 -12.68
N ILE A 410 21.21 -14.82 -12.92
CA ILE A 410 20.08 -14.18 -13.61
C ILE A 410 20.44 -14.00 -15.08
N ASP A 411 20.11 -15.01 -15.89
CA ASP A 411 20.01 -14.86 -17.34
C ASP A 411 19.11 -13.64 -17.63
N SER A 412 19.36 -12.93 -18.74
CA SER A 412 18.41 -11.98 -19.31
C SER A 412 16.97 -12.52 -19.32
N ALA A 413 16.82 -13.85 -19.50
CA ALA A 413 15.58 -14.57 -19.32
C ALA A 413 15.00 -14.47 -17.91
N GLN A 414 15.77 -14.52 -16.82
CA GLN A 414 15.28 -14.38 -15.43
C GLN A 414 15.03 -12.93 -14.99
N ILE A 415 15.70 -11.92 -15.55
CA ILE A 415 15.25 -10.51 -15.39
C ILE A 415 13.89 -10.35 -16.08
N LYS A 416 13.76 -10.96 -17.26
CA LYS A 416 12.49 -11.07 -17.96
C LYS A 416 11.52 -11.93 -17.15
N THR A 417 11.93 -13.00 -16.47
CA THR A 417 11.09 -13.85 -15.61
C THR A 417 10.72 -13.16 -14.32
N LEU A 418 11.54 -12.31 -13.69
CA LEU A 418 11.14 -11.51 -12.53
C LEU A 418 10.16 -10.41 -12.94
N SER A 419 10.34 -9.84 -14.14
CA SER A 419 9.41 -8.90 -14.77
C SER A 419 8.10 -9.59 -15.21
N GLU A 420 8.20 -10.80 -15.76
CA GLU A 420 7.10 -11.65 -16.22
C GLU A 420 6.39 -12.31 -15.03
N GLU A 421 7.06 -12.71 -13.96
CA GLU A 421 6.50 -13.18 -12.68
C GLU A 421 5.73 -12.05 -12.02
N LEU A 422 6.26 -10.82 -12.04
CA LEU A 422 5.55 -9.62 -11.63
C LEU A 422 4.29 -9.35 -12.49
N GLN A 423 4.30 -9.76 -13.76
CA GLN A 423 3.15 -9.70 -14.66
C GLN A 423 2.24 -10.94 -14.55
N GLN A 424 2.74 -12.09 -14.09
CA GLN A 424 2.07 -13.38 -13.98
C GLN A 424 1.41 -13.58 -12.62
N ILE A 425 1.80 -12.86 -11.56
CA ILE A 425 1.09 -12.93 -10.26
C ILE A 425 -0.43 -12.74 -10.43
N PRO A 426 -0.94 -11.72 -11.17
CA PRO A 426 -2.36 -11.61 -11.48
C PRO A 426 -2.94 -12.82 -12.23
N LEU A 427 -2.16 -13.44 -13.11
CA LEU A 427 -2.58 -14.63 -13.86
C LEU A 427 -2.66 -15.86 -12.94
N LEU A 428 -1.68 -16.07 -12.05
CA LEU A 428 -1.68 -17.15 -11.06
C LEU A 428 -2.83 -16.97 -10.06
N ASP A 429 -3.06 -15.77 -9.54
CA ASP A 429 -4.20 -15.48 -8.67
C ASP A 429 -5.54 -15.73 -9.40
N GLN A 430 -5.63 -15.40 -10.70
CA GLN A 430 -6.82 -15.67 -11.51
C GLN A 430 -7.03 -17.17 -11.75
N ILE A 431 -5.99 -17.93 -12.12
CA ILE A 431 -6.09 -19.38 -12.32
C ILE A 431 -6.48 -20.07 -11.01
N GLU A 432 -5.94 -19.63 -9.87
CA GLU A 432 -6.32 -20.13 -8.55
C GLU A 432 -7.78 -19.88 -8.25
N ARG A 433 -8.25 -18.66 -8.49
CA ARG A 433 -9.65 -18.31 -8.28
C ARG A 433 -10.57 -19.14 -9.17
N ASP A 434 -10.24 -19.30 -10.44
CA ASP A 434 -10.98 -20.14 -11.37
C ASP A 434 -11.00 -21.61 -10.92
N ALA A 435 -9.89 -22.13 -10.36
CA ALA A 435 -9.81 -23.48 -9.84
C ALA A 435 -10.78 -23.68 -8.66
N TYR A 436 -10.84 -22.72 -7.73
CA TYR A 436 -11.81 -22.75 -6.64
C TYR A 436 -13.25 -22.58 -7.13
N ILE A 437 -13.50 -21.72 -8.11
CA ILE A 437 -14.85 -21.55 -8.71
C ILE A 437 -15.30 -22.86 -9.37
N ALA A 438 -14.43 -23.55 -10.11
CA ALA A 438 -14.73 -24.86 -10.67
C ALA A 438 -15.07 -25.86 -9.56
N LEU A 439 -14.32 -25.86 -8.45
CA LEU A 439 -14.58 -26.71 -7.30
C LEU A 439 -15.94 -26.40 -6.64
N LEU A 440 -16.29 -25.12 -6.48
CA LEU A 440 -17.60 -24.66 -5.99
C LEU A 440 -18.75 -25.07 -6.93
N ASN A 441 -18.49 -25.08 -8.24
CA ASN A 441 -19.43 -25.54 -9.27
C ASN A 441 -19.48 -27.05 -9.44
N LYS A 442 -18.77 -27.81 -8.60
CA LYS A 442 -18.69 -29.28 -8.63
C LYS A 442 -18.03 -29.85 -9.89
N ASP A 443 -17.17 -29.07 -10.56
CA ASP A 443 -16.37 -29.52 -11.69
C ASP A 443 -14.96 -29.89 -11.22
N ILE A 444 -14.81 -31.15 -10.80
CA ILE A 444 -13.56 -31.64 -10.25
C ILE A 444 -12.43 -31.67 -11.28
N GLN A 445 -12.75 -31.94 -12.55
CA GLN A 445 -11.74 -32.10 -13.58
C GLN A 445 -11.15 -30.74 -13.96
N ILE A 446 -11.99 -29.71 -14.11
CA ILE A 446 -11.51 -28.34 -14.35
C ILE A 446 -10.72 -27.83 -13.15
N ALA A 447 -11.23 -28.05 -11.92
CA ALA A 447 -10.53 -27.63 -10.71
C ALA A 447 -9.14 -28.27 -10.60
N LYS A 448 -9.07 -29.59 -10.77
CA LYS A 448 -7.82 -30.36 -10.75
C LYS A 448 -6.83 -29.85 -11.80
N ASN A 449 -7.25 -29.74 -13.06
CA ASN A 449 -6.38 -29.27 -14.15
C ASN A 449 -5.82 -27.88 -13.84
N LYS A 450 -6.64 -26.95 -13.33
CA LYS A 450 -6.17 -25.59 -13.00
C LYS A 450 -5.21 -25.57 -11.80
N PHE A 451 -5.42 -26.41 -10.77
CA PHE A 451 -4.46 -26.54 -9.68
C PHE A 451 -3.13 -27.20 -10.11
N GLU A 452 -3.17 -28.17 -11.02
CA GLU A 452 -1.96 -28.72 -11.64
C GLU A 452 -1.24 -27.69 -12.51
N ASP A 453 -1.98 -26.87 -13.26
CA ASP A 453 -1.38 -25.79 -14.06
C ASP A 453 -0.69 -24.77 -13.15
N LEU A 454 -1.30 -24.38 -12.02
CA LEU A 454 -0.65 -23.54 -11.01
C LEU A 454 0.63 -24.14 -10.47
N GLU A 455 0.62 -25.44 -10.17
CA GLU A 455 1.80 -26.14 -9.67
C GLU A 455 2.92 -26.17 -10.71
N LYS A 456 2.59 -26.41 -11.99
CA LYS A 456 3.56 -26.38 -13.10
C LYS A 456 4.13 -24.99 -13.32
N MET A 457 3.29 -23.95 -13.25
CA MET A 457 3.68 -22.55 -13.45
C MET A 457 4.48 -22.00 -12.27
N SER A 458 4.11 -22.39 -11.04
CA SER A 458 4.75 -21.93 -9.81
C SER A 458 4.77 -23.06 -8.77
N PRO A 459 5.83 -23.87 -8.75
CA PRO A 459 5.97 -24.95 -7.78
C PRO A 459 5.88 -24.39 -6.35
N LYS A 460 5.02 -25.00 -5.50
CA LYS A 460 4.70 -24.55 -4.13
C LYS A 460 3.81 -23.29 -4.05
N TYR A 461 3.10 -22.93 -5.11
CA TYR A 461 2.14 -21.83 -5.06
C TYR A 461 0.99 -22.14 -4.10
N LYS A 462 0.98 -21.42 -2.97
CA LYS A 462 -0.01 -21.48 -1.89
C LYS A 462 -0.27 -22.91 -1.37
N SER A 463 -1.39 -23.50 -1.77
CA SER A 463 -1.85 -24.86 -1.43
C SER A 463 -2.20 -25.66 -2.69
N ALA A 464 -1.78 -25.21 -3.88
CA ALA A 464 -2.24 -25.76 -5.16
C ALA A 464 -1.85 -27.23 -5.33
N TYR A 465 -0.63 -27.59 -4.93
CA TYR A 465 -0.14 -28.97 -4.94
C TYR A 465 -0.94 -29.88 -4.00
N GLU A 466 -1.17 -29.43 -2.78
CA GLU A 466 -1.89 -30.22 -1.77
C GLU A 466 -3.34 -30.45 -2.20
N ILE A 467 -3.97 -29.43 -2.79
CA ILE A 467 -5.33 -29.53 -3.32
C ILE A 467 -5.36 -30.43 -4.57
N SER A 468 -4.44 -30.28 -5.52
CA SER A 468 -4.40 -31.14 -6.72
C SER A 468 -4.26 -32.62 -6.32
N LYS A 469 -3.37 -32.93 -5.37
CA LYS A 469 -3.19 -34.29 -4.82
C LYS A 469 -4.40 -34.79 -4.03
N TYR A 470 -5.07 -33.93 -3.29
CA TYR A 470 -6.32 -34.28 -2.63
C TYR A 470 -7.39 -34.63 -3.68
N LEU A 471 -7.57 -33.80 -4.71
CA LEU A 471 -8.53 -34.05 -5.78
C LEU A 471 -8.19 -35.31 -6.60
N ASP A 472 -6.91 -35.60 -6.82
CA ASP A 472 -6.43 -36.85 -7.44
C ASP A 472 -6.87 -38.11 -6.68
N SER A 473 -6.96 -38.01 -5.36
CA SER A 473 -7.31 -39.15 -4.51
C SER A 473 -8.81 -39.47 -4.48
N LEU A 474 -9.64 -38.59 -5.04
CA LEU A 474 -11.10 -38.74 -5.05
C LEU A 474 -11.55 -39.73 -6.15
N PRO A 475 -12.62 -40.50 -5.91
CA PRO A 475 -13.16 -41.41 -6.92
C PRO A 475 -13.74 -40.62 -8.11
N SER A 476 -13.64 -41.17 -9.32
CA SER A 476 -14.14 -40.53 -10.55
C SER A 476 -15.66 -40.32 -10.58
N ASN A 477 -16.43 -41.10 -9.81
CA ASN A 477 -17.88 -41.05 -9.74
C ASN A 477 -18.37 -40.51 -8.39
N LEU A 478 -18.28 -39.18 -8.20
CA LEU A 478 -18.70 -38.51 -6.98
C LEU A 478 -20.23 -38.41 -6.87
N LYS A 479 -20.76 -38.79 -5.71
CA LYS A 479 -22.17 -38.57 -5.32
C LYS A 479 -22.32 -37.21 -4.64
N ASN A 480 -23.55 -36.71 -4.55
CA ASN A 480 -23.86 -35.42 -3.91
C ASN A 480 -23.44 -35.33 -2.42
N GLN A 481 -23.31 -36.45 -1.72
CA GLN A 481 -22.83 -36.51 -0.34
C GLN A 481 -21.32 -36.37 -0.22
N ASP A 482 -20.57 -36.74 -1.27
CA ASP A 482 -19.10 -36.67 -1.26
C ASP A 482 -18.64 -35.20 -1.32
N TRP A 483 -19.42 -34.35 -2.00
CA TRP A 483 -19.16 -32.91 -2.09
C TRP A 483 -19.14 -32.17 -0.76
N ASP A 484 -19.89 -32.63 0.25
CA ASP A 484 -19.84 -31.98 1.56
C ASP A 484 -18.52 -32.22 2.25
N LYS A 485 -18.06 -33.47 2.17
CA LYS A 485 -16.78 -33.86 2.73
C LYS A 485 -15.66 -33.10 2.03
N ILE A 486 -15.74 -32.98 0.70
CA ILE A 486 -14.82 -32.16 -0.10
C ILE A 486 -14.80 -30.71 0.38
N TYR A 487 -15.97 -30.07 0.53
CA TYR A 487 -16.01 -28.68 1.00
C TYR A 487 -15.50 -28.53 2.43
N GLN A 488 -15.77 -29.49 3.32
CA GLN A 488 -15.27 -29.49 4.69
C GLN A 488 -13.75 -29.64 4.76
N ASP A 489 -13.21 -30.66 4.07
CA ASP A 489 -11.78 -30.95 4.01
C ASP A 489 -11.02 -29.74 3.42
N VAL A 490 -11.51 -29.19 2.30
CA VAL A 490 -10.91 -28.01 1.66
C VAL A 490 -10.99 -26.77 2.55
N THR A 491 -12.12 -26.54 3.21
CA THR A 491 -12.30 -25.41 4.14
C THR A 491 -11.33 -25.49 5.32
N LYS A 492 -11.14 -26.70 5.85
CA LYS A 492 -10.37 -26.95 7.06
C LYS A 492 -8.86 -26.90 6.79
N ASP A 493 -8.41 -27.60 5.75
CA ASP A 493 -7.00 -27.93 5.59
C ASP A 493 -6.31 -27.04 4.54
N TYR A 494 -7.05 -26.50 3.56
CA TYR A 494 -6.44 -25.85 2.39
C TYR A 494 -6.84 -24.37 2.18
N LEU A 495 -7.97 -23.92 2.75
CA LEU A 495 -8.56 -22.60 2.50
C LEU A 495 -7.81 -21.41 3.13
N TRP A 496 -6.84 -21.64 4.02
CA TRP A 496 -6.20 -20.58 4.80
C TRP A 496 -5.45 -19.56 3.93
N LYS A 497 -5.03 -19.95 2.72
CA LYS A 497 -4.38 -19.10 1.70
C LYS A 497 -5.29 -18.67 0.53
N ALA A 498 -6.53 -19.16 0.45
CA ALA A 498 -7.45 -18.84 -0.64
C ALA A 498 -7.88 -17.35 -0.64
N PRO A 499 -8.41 -16.81 -1.75
CA PRO A 499 -9.06 -15.50 -1.76
C PRO A 499 -10.24 -15.39 -0.77
N ASN A 500 -10.45 -14.22 -0.16
CA ASN A 500 -11.43 -14.05 0.93
C ASN A 500 -12.88 -14.29 0.50
N ASP A 501 -13.23 -13.91 -0.73
CA ASP A 501 -14.55 -14.16 -1.34
C ASP A 501 -14.79 -15.66 -1.49
N ILE A 502 -13.80 -16.40 -1.99
CA ILE A 502 -13.83 -17.87 -2.04
C ILE A 502 -13.96 -18.46 -0.64
N LYS A 503 -13.20 -17.95 0.34
CA LYS A 503 -13.30 -18.44 1.73
C LYS A 503 -14.71 -18.31 2.29
N GLN A 504 -15.36 -17.19 2.00
CA GLN A 504 -16.72 -16.93 2.45
C GLN A 504 -17.71 -17.89 1.78
N GLU A 505 -17.62 -18.06 0.47
CA GLU A 505 -18.54 -18.93 -0.27
C GLU A 505 -18.45 -20.40 0.18
N PHE A 506 -17.23 -20.92 0.39
CA PHE A 506 -17.02 -22.26 0.96
C PHE A 506 -17.64 -22.38 2.37
N LYS A 507 -17.45 -21.39 3.24
CA LYS A 507 -18.05 -21.37 4.58
C LYS A 507 -19.58 -21.36 4.53
N GLU A 508 -20.18 -20.64 3.58
CA GLU A 508 -21.63 -20.60 3.37
C GLU A 508 -22.18 -21.95 2.89
N ARG A 509 -21.47 -22.64 1.99
CA ARG A 509 -21.82 -24.01 1.55
C ARG A 509 -21.77 -25.01 2.71
N VAL A 510 -20.75 -24.94 3.54
CA VAL A 510 -20.63 -25.80 4.74
C VAL A 510 -21.74 -25.47 5.77
N SER A 511 -22.06 -24.19 5.96
CA SER A 511 -23.03 -23.74 6.98
C SER A 511 -24.50 -23.94 6.60
N SER A 512 -24.86 -23.75 5.33
CA SER A 512 -26.24 -23.89 4.83
C SER A 512 -26.78 -25.31 5.00
N ARG A 513 -25.89 -26.31 4.95
CA ARG A 513 -26.28 -27.72 5.12
C ARG A 513 -26.43 -28.16 6.56
N ASN A 514 -25.66 -27.58 7.48
CA ASN A 514 -25.90 -27.78 8.92
C ASN A 514 -27.31 -27.31 9.29
N LYS A 515 -27.79 -26.22 8.66
CA LYS A 515 -29.16 -25.73 8.85
C LYS A 515 -30.22 -26.68 8.25
N SER A 516 -30.02 -27.23 7.05
CA SER A 516 -31.00 -28.16 6.44
C SER A 516 -31.08 -29.51 7.17
N THR A 517 -29.95 -29.99 7.71
CA THR A 517 -29.90 -31.22 8.51
C THR A 517 -30.64 -31.04 9.84
N LEU A 518 -30.46 -29.89 10.51
CA LEU A 518 -31.20 -29.54 11.73
C LEU A 518 -32.71 -29.39 11.47
N GLN A 519 -33.11 -28.84 10.33
CA GLN A 519 -34.53 -28.75 9.95
C GLN A 519 -35.16 -30.11 9.65
N THR A 520 -34.40 -31.04 9.05
CA THR A 520 -34.90 -32.40 8.78
C THR A 520 -35.07 -33.21 10.06
N ILE A 521 -34.18 -33.07 11.04
CA ILE A 521 -34.28 -33.73 12.36
C ILE A 521 -35.50 -33.21 13.14
N ASN A 522 -35.80 -31.90 13.04
CA ASN A 522 -36.95 -31.31 13.72
C ASN A 522 -38.30 -31.65 13.07
N ASN A 523 -38.31 -32.21 11.85
CA ASN A 523 -39.52 -32.61 11.13
C ASN A 523 -39.80 -34.13 11.17
N ILE A 524 -39.06 -34.90 11.96
CA ILE A 524 -39.42 -36.30 12.21
C ILE A 524 -40.67 -36.32 13.10
N PRO A 525 -41.83 -36.81 12.63
CA PRO A 525 -43.05 -36.83 13.44
C PRO A 525 -42.81 -37.68 14.69
N GLN A 526 -43.06 -37.11 15.87
CA GLN A 526 -42.99 -37.80 17.16
C GLN A 526 -43.99 -38.95 17.18
N LYS A 527 -43.59 -40.13 16.68
CA LYS A 527 -44.35 -41.36 16.83
C LYS A 527 -44.21 -41.83 18.28
N GLN A 528 -45.26 -41.56 19.04
CA GLN A 528 -45.72 -42.26 20.24
C GLN A 528 -44.61 -42.73 21.20
N ILE A 529 -44.16 -41.81 22.05
CA ILE A 529 -43.63 -42.19 23.37
C ILE A 529 -44.83 -42.68 24.20
N ILE A 530 -44.97 -43.99 24.30
CA ILE A 530 -45.93 -44.67 25.18
C ILE A 530 -45.61 -44.25 26.62
N LYS A 531 -46.53 -43.52 27.26
CA LYS A 531 -46.51 -43.24 28.69
C LYS A 531 -46.68 -44.56 29.45
N GLN A 532 -45.64 -45.02 30.13
CA GLN A 532 -45.78 -46.01 31.19
C GLN A 532 -46.13 -45.31 32.50
N ASP A 533 -47.23 -45.77 33.10
CA ASP A 533 -47.82 -45.34 34.36
C ASP A 533 -46.90 -45.59 35.57
N PRO A 534 -46.70 -44.62 36.49
CA PRO A 534 -45.97 -44.85 37.72
C PRO A 534 -46.92 -45.36 38.82
N LYS A 535 -46.99 -46.68 39.00
CA LYS A 535 -47.60 -47.28 40.21
C LYS A 535 -46.64 -47.21 41.39
N LYS A 536 -47.01 -46.34 42.34
CA LYS A 536 -46.81 -46.38 43.81
C LYS A 536 -45.92 -47.52 44.34
N SER A 537 -44.77 -47.17 44.94
CA SER A 537 -44.16 -47.98 46.01
C SER A 537 -44.02 -47.14 47.27
N LYS A 538 -44.65 -47.61 48.36
CA LYS A 538 -44.54 -47.09 49.71
C LYS A 538 -43.26 -47.66 50.32
N TYR A 539 -42.34 -46.82 50.78
CA TYR A 539 -41.26 -47.26 51.67
C TYR A 539 -41.62 -46.93 53.12
N LYS A 540 -41.65 -47.99 53.95
CA LYS A 540 -41.72 -47.94 55.42
C LYS A 540 -40.35 -47.51 55.95
N SER A 541 -40.37 -46.56 56.90
CA SER A 541 -39.23 -46.30 57.77
C SER A 541 -39.13 -47.38 58.85
N THR A 542 -37.93 -47.89 59.07
CA THR A 542 -37.59 -48.62 60.29
C THR A 542 -36.26 -48.10 60.81
N THR A 543 -36.36 -47.36 61.91
CA THR A 543 -35.30 -47.01 62.83
C THR A 543 -35.04 -48.21 63.75
N LYS A 544 -33.78 -48.59 63.98
CA LYS A 544 -33.25 -48.91 65.33
C LYS A 544 -31.75 -49.28 65.34
N ARG A 545 -31.09 -48.59 66.28
CA ARG A 545 -29.89 -48.90 67.09
C ARG A 545 -28.60 -49.31 66.41
#